data_AF-A0A1I0ZU87-F1
#
_entry.id   AF-A0A1I0ZU87-F1
#
_cell.length_a   1.000
_cell.length_b   1.000
_cell.length_c   1.000
_cell.angle_alpha   90.00
_cell.angle_beta   90.00
_cell.angle_gamma   90.00
#
_symmetry.space_group_name_H-M   'P 1'
#
loop_
_entity.id
_entity.type
_entity.pdbx_description
1 polymer ?
#
loop_
_entity_poly.entity_id
_entity_poly.type
_entity_poly.pdbx_seq_one_letter_code
_entity_poly.pdbx_strand_id
1 'polypeptide(L)'
;MKIEKNTVIKLKLFLGTLAPTKRINDNENYWKLIGEKGKVIDVREINDGRVLVLFDKNLDEFRVENHNPIKNSLWIKKTDLEVK
;
A
#
# COMPACT_ATOMS: atom_id res chain seq x y z
N MET A 1 3.11 -1.83 18.13
CA MET A 1 4.09 -0.90 17.53
C MET A 1 3.32 0.16 16.76
N LYS A 2 3.66 1.45 16.90
CA LYS A 2 2.90 2.56 16.29
C LYS A 2 3.44 2.81 14.88
N ILE A 3 2.54 2.89 13.88
CA ILE A 3 2.90 3.30 12.52
C ILE A 3 2.87 4.83 12.45
N GLU A 4 4.01 5.44 12.17
CA GLU A 4 4.21 6.88 12.09
C GLU A 4 4.95 7.29 10.80
N LYS A 5 5.17 8.60 10.60
CA LYS A 5 5.87 9.08 9.42
C LYS A 5 7.32 8.57 9.46
N ASN A 6 7.84 8.17 8.30
CA ASN A 6 9.13 7.51 8.10
C ASN A 6 9.24 6.08 8.64
N THR A 7 8.19 5.48 9.19
CA THR A 7 8.20 4.05 9.53
C THR A 7 8.42 3.21 8.26
N VAL A 8 9.40 2.31 8.30
CA VAL A 8 9.63 1.31 7.26
C VAL A 8 8.62 0.18 7.44
N ILE A 9 7.94 -0.18 6.36
CA ILE A 9 6.88 -1.17 6.38
C ILE A 9 7.04 -2.20 5.26
N LYS A 10 6.34 -3.30 5.41
CA LYS A 10 6.05 -4.28 4.35
C LYS A 10 4.54 -4.41 4.19
N LEU A 11 4.05 -4.45 2.95
CA LEU A 11 2.65 -4.78 2.67
C LEU A 11 2.44 -6.30 2.88
N LYS A 12 1.64 -6.69 3.87
CA LYS A 12 1.35 -8.10 4.19
C LYS A 12 0.00 -8.58 3.67
N LEU A 13 -0.97 -7.67 3.50
CA LEU A 13 -2.30 -7.90 2.98
C LEU A 13 -2.70 -6.72 2.08
N PHE A 14 -3.79 -6.84 1.35
CA PHE A 14 -4.46 -5.68 0.77
C PHE A 14 -5.96 -5.82 0.95
N LEU A 15 -6.60 -4.79 1.53
CA LEU A 15 -8.00 -4.82 1.92
C LEU A 15 -8.34 -6.02 2.82
N GLY A 16 -7.40 -6.42 3.68
CA GLY A 16 -7.55 -7.53 4.61
C GLY A 16 -7.39 -8.94 4.00
N THR A 17 -7.04 -9.09 2.72
CA THR A 17 -6.90 -10.40 2.08
C THR A 17 -5.55 -10.57 1.37
N LEU A 18 -5.13 -11.81 1.14
CA LEU A 18 -3.92 -12.16 0.36
C LEU A 18 -4.17 -12.18 -1.15
N ALA A 19 -5.43 -12.24 -1.56
CA ALA A 19 -5.87 -12.29 -2.95
C ALA A 19 -7.24 -11.59 -3.09
N PRO A 20 -7.61 -11.11 -4.28
CA PRO A 20 -8.93 -10.53 -4.51
C PRO A 20 -10.03 -11.58 -4.34
N THR A 21 -11.12 -11.22 -3.66
CA THR A 21 -12.29 -12.09 -3.44
C THR A 21 -13.31 -12.05 -4.59
N LYS A 22 -13.11 -11.15 -5.55
CA LYS A 22 -13.94 -10.97 -6.75
C LYS A 22 -13.03 -10.74 -7.95
N ARG A 23 -13.59 -10.83 -9.16
CA ARG A 23 -12.87 -10.44 -10.38
C ARG A 23 -12.54 -8.95 -10.31
N ILE A 24 -11.31 -8.60 -10.61
CA ILE A 24 -10.80 -7.24 -10.64
C ILE A 24 -10.06 -7.00 -11.96
N ASN A 25 -9.96 -5.75 -12.39
CA ASN A 25 -9.13 -5.40 -13.53
C ASN A 25 -7.65 -5.50 -13.14
N ASP A 26 -6.80 -5.83 -14.12
CA ASP A 26 -5.38 -6.08 -13.86
C ASP A 26 -4.63 -4.82 -13.38
N ASN A 27 -5.09 -3.65 -13.82
CA ASN A 27 -4.61 -2.32 -13.43
C ASN A 27 -5.13 -1.87 -12.05
N GLU A 28 -6.14 -2.53 -11.50
CA GLU A 28 -6.64 -2.31 -10.14
C GLU A 28 -6.14 -3.39 -9.16
N ASN A 29 -5.28 -4.30 -9.63
CA ASN A 29 -4.80 -5.45 -8.87
C ASN A 29 -3.61 -5.12 -7.96
N TYR A 30 -3.88 -4.34 -6.92
CA TYR A 30 -2.88 -3.96 -5.92
C TYR A 30 -2.43 -5.11 -5.01
N TRP A 31 -3.09 -6.28 -5.02
CA TRP A 31 -2.60 -7.48 -4.35
C TRP A 31 -1.23 -7.94 -4.87
N LYS A 32 -0.87 -7.57 -6.10
CA LYS A 32 0.46 -7.81 -6.68
C LYS A 32 1.60 -7.17 -5.88
N LEU A 33 1.31 -6.17 -5.05
CA LEU A 33 2.29 -5.47 -4.22
C LEU A 33 2.52 -6.14 -2.86
N ILE A 34 1.78 -7.20 -2.52
CA ILE A 34 1.98 -7.91 -1.26
C ILE A 34 3.39 -8.51 -1.27
N GLY A 35 4.13 -8.24 -0.21
CA GLY A 35 5.55 -8.57 -0.13
C GLY A 35 6.46 -7.35 -0.27
N GLU A 36 5.99 -6.31 -0.96
CA GLU A 36 6.80 -5.13 -1.24
C GLU A 36 6.98 -4.25 0.00
N LYS A 37 8.13 -3.58 0.01
CA LYS A 37 8.55 -2.68 1.08
C LYS A 37 8.32 -1.24 0.69
N GLY A 38 8.24 -0.39 1.69
CA GLY A 38 8.16 1.04 1.51
C GLY A 38 8.26 1.78 2.83
N LYS A 39 8.01 3.08 2.74
CA LYS A 39 8.07 3.99 3.87
C LYS A 39 6.78 4.79 3.96
N VAL A 40 6.28 4.96 5.18
CA VAL A 40 5.15 5.86 5.42
C VAL A 40 5.60 7.30 5.23
N ILE A 41 4.96 8.02 4.30
CA ILE A 41 5.25 9.42 4.01
C ILE A 41 4.17 10.37 4.52
N ASP A 42 2.98 9.84 4.80
CA ASP A 42 1.87 10.59 5.39
C ASP A 42 1.06 9.72 6.35
N VAL A 43 0.72 10.28 7.51
CA VAL A 43 -0.05 9.64 8.58
C VAL A 43 -1.38 10.33 8.83
N ARG A 44 -1.76 11.28 7.99
CA ARG A 44 -3.13 11.83 8.00
C ARG A 44 -4.08 10.63 7.86
N GLU A 45 -4.69 10.24 8.97
CA GLU A 45 -5.60 9.11 9.02
C GLU A 45 -6.85 9.49 8.23
N ILE A 46 -6.84 9.16 6.94
CA ILE A 46 -8.03 9.27 6.10
C ILE A 46 -8.96 8.10 6.41
N ASN A 47 -10.24 8.25 6.02
CA ASN A 47 -11.31 7.26 6.22
C ASN A 47 -10.77 5.81 6.15
N ASP A 48 -11.00 5.05 7.23
CA ASP A 48 -10.60 3.64 7.41
C ASP A 48 -9.14 3.41 7.88
N GLY A 49 -8.53 4.40 8.56
CA GLY A 49 -7.23 4.21 9.23
C GLY A 49 -6.08 3.94 8.27
N ARG A 50 -6.12 4.58 7.09
CA ARG A 50 -5.07 4.45 6.07
C ARG A 50 -3.92 5.42 6.30
N VAL A 51 -2.75 5.05 5.81
CA VAL A 51 -1.54 5.88 5.71
C VAL A 51 -1.03 5.89 4.28
N LEU A 52 -0.34 6.96 3.87
CA LEU A 52 0.28 7.01 2.56
C LEU A 52 1.65 6.34 2.63
N VAL A 53 1.79 5.24 1.92
CA VAL A 53 3.04 4.50 1.78
C VAL A 53 3.66 4.87 0.45
N LEU A 54 4.94 5.24 0.45
CA LEU A 54 5.78 5.29 -0.75
C LEU A 54 6.53 3.96 -0.86
N PHE A 55 6.27 3.20 -1.93
CA PHE A 55 6.93 1.92 -2.17
C PHE A 55 8.35 2.12 -2.71
N ASP A 56 9.26 1.22 -2.34
CA ASP A 56 10.63 1.21 -2.85
C ASP A 56 10.68 0.80 -4.34
N LYS A 57 9.66 0.05 -4.79
CA LYS A 57 9.48 -0.39 -6.16
C LYS A 57 8.76 0.64 -7.04
N ASN A 58 9.03 0.55 -8.34
CA ASN A 58 8.26 1.26 -9.35
C ASN A 58 6.92 0.56 -9.58
N LEU A 59 5.80 1.22 -9.29
CA LEU A 59 4.47 0.62 -9.43
C LEU A 59 4.09 0.38 -10.89
N ASP A 60 4.71 1.09 -11.83
CA ASP A 60 4.50 0.88 -13.28
C ASP A 60 4.90 -0.55 -13.70
N GLU A 61 5.85 -1.19 -13.01
CA GLU A 61 6.26 -2.60 -13.26
C GLU A 61 5.11 -3.58 -13.00
N PHE A 62 4.21 -3.23 -12.08
CA PHE A 62 3.04 -4.03 -11.71
C PHE A 62 1.82 -3.71 -12.58
N ARG A 63 1.93 -2.69 -13.44
CA ARG A 63 0.88 -2.15 -14.31
C ARG A 63 -0.38 -1.72 -13.55
N VAL A 64 -0.22 -1.35 -12.28
CA VAL A 64 -1.32 -0.84 -11.46
C VAL A 64 -1.47 0.66 -11.65
N GLU A 65 -2.68 1.16 -11.52
CA GLU A 65 -2.93 2.60 -11.62
C GLU A 65 -2.32 3.35 -10.45
N ASN A 66 -1.88 4.57 -10.72
CA ASN A 66 -1.43 5.49 -9.70
C ASN A 66 -2.19 6.81 -9.82
N HIS A 67 -3.22 6.93 -8.99
CA HIS A 67 -4.04 8.15 -8.91
C HIS A 67 -3.49 9.17 -7.91
N ASN A 68 -2.39 8.86 -7.21
CA ASN A 68 -1.86 9.73 -6.18
C ASN A 68 -0.93 10.79 -6.79
N PRO A 69 -0.94 12.03 -6.26
CA PRO A 69 -0.02 13.08 -6.70
C PRO A 69 1.47 12.71 -6.55
N ILE A 70 1.77 11.77 -5.65
CA ILE A 70 3.11 11.26 -5.41
C ILE A 70 3.25 9.90 -6.11
N LYS A 71 4.13 9.83 -7.10
CA LYS A 71 4.43 8.58 -7.82
C LYS A 71 4.91 7.50 -6.85
N ASN A 72 4.55 6.25 -7.14
CA ASN A 72 4.79 5.05 -6.34
C ASN A 72 4.20 5.07 -4.92
N SER A 73 3.23 5.95 -4.66
CA SER A 73 2.53 5.99 -3.37
C SER A 73 1.12 5.42 -3.45
N LEU A 74 0.66 4.78 -2.36
CA LEU A 74 -0.73 4.33 -2.18
C LEU A 74 -1.20 4.51 -0.73
N TRP A 75 -2.49 4.77 -0.57
CA TRP A 75 -3.16 4.78 0.73
C TRP A 75 -3.49 3.35 1.17
N ILE A 76 -2.80 2.88 2.20
CA ILE A 76 -2.89 1.50 2.69
C ILE A 76 -3.43 1.48 4.11
N LYS A 77 -4.30 0.51 4.44
CA LYS A 77 -4.78 0.32 5.80
C LYS A 77 -3.62 -0.05 6.71
N LYS A 78 -3.52 0.56 7.89
CA LYS A 78 -2.49 0.18 8.89
C LYS A 78 -2.51 -1.31 9.23
N THR A 79 -3.69 -1.93 9.24
CA THR A 79 -3.88 -3.37 9.51
C THR A 79 -3.22 -4.28 8.48
N ASP A 80 -3.02 -3.77 7.27
CA ASP A 80 -2.47 -4.49 6.13
C ASP A 80 -0.94 -4.37 6.05
N LEU A 81 -0.33 -3.64 6.99
CA LEU A 81 1.10 -3.38 7.06
C LEU A 81 1.77 -4.16 8.20
N GLU A 82 3.04 -4.46 8.00
CA GLU A 82 3.96 -5.00 9.00
C GLU A 82 5.14 -4.02 9.16
N VAL A 83 5.46 -3.62 10.40
CA VAL A 83 6.65 -2.77 10.66
C VAL A 83 7.92 -3.62 10.53
N LYS A 84 8.96 -3.05 9.92
CA LYS A 84 10.28 -3.69 9.76
C LYS A 84 11.36 -2.99 10.56
#